data_AF-A0A6P2Y5S1-F1
#
_entry.id   AF-A0A6P2Y5S1-F1
#
_cell.length_a   1.000
_cell.length_b   1.000
_cell.length_c   1.000
_cell.angle_alpha   90.00
_cell.angle_beta   90.00
_cell.angle_gamma   90.00
#
_symmetry.space_group_name_H-M   'P 1'
#
loop_
_entity.id
_entity.type
_entity.pdbx_description
1 polymer ?
#
loop_
_entity_poly.entity_id
_entity_poly.type
_entity_poly.pdbx_seq_one_letter_code
_entity_poly.pdbx_strand_id
1 'polypeptide(L)'
;MTSFTHSLSNPAADAPTPAAAARAEERFALGLPPRPALLSRRAWLALIALCVAIGIGVPLAALVAPESSAFHLSAYAMTLTGKLMCYAIAALALDLVWGYCGILSLGHGLFFALGGYAIGMYLMREIGRDGKYGSDLPDFMVFLDWHQLPWYWSGTQHLAWALALVVLVPAVLAWVFGFFTFRSRVKGVYLSIITQAMTFAAMLLFYRNETGFGGNNGFTDFKRIAGFAITSPGTRTVLLLLTFATLVLAFIAARAIVTSKLGRVVTAVRDGETRLMFLGYSPLAYKLFVWTVSAVLCGIAGALYVPQVGIINPGEMSPGNSIEMAIWVAVGGRGTLIGPIVGAFAVNGAKSLFTAYFAEYWLFFLGLIFVLVPLLLPRGIMGLVETVLAKGKRA
;
A
#
# COMPACT_ATOMS: atom_id res chain seq x y z
N MET A 1 -79.87 47.06 2.08
CA MET A 1 -79.38 45.80 2.67
C MET A 1 -79.46 44.72 1.60
N THR A 2 -78.38 44.51 0.86
CA THR A 2 -78.24 43.47 -0.18
C THR A 2 -77.13 42.53 0.27
N SER A 3 -77.49 41.31 0.63
CA SER A 3 -76.57 40.30 1.16
C SER A 3 -75.85 39.57 0.02
N PHE A 4 -74.51 39.60 0.06
CA PHE A 4 -73.60 38.82 -0.77
C PHE A 4 -73.59 37.36 -0.33
N THR A 5 -73.70 36.42 -1.26
CA THR A 5 -73.39 34.99 -1.03
C THR A 5 -72.08 34.64 -1.75
N HIS A 6 -71.03 34.38 -0.97
CA HIS A 6 -69.77 33.82 -1.46
C HIS A 6 -69.91 32.29 -1.52
N SER A 7 -69.85 31.73 -2.72
CA SER A 7 -69.72 30.28 -2.94
C SER A 7 -68.33 29.83 -2.52
N LEU A 8 -68.24 29.00 -1.48
CA LEU A 8 -67.01 28.31 -1.07
C LEU A 8 -66.72 27.18 -2.08
N SER A 9 -65.62 27.29 -2.81
CA SER A 9 -65.10 26.22 -3.67
C SER A 9 -64.55 25.06 -2.82
N ASN A 10 -64.91 23.84 -3.22
CA ASN A 10 -64.52 22.60 -2.56
C ASN A 10 -63.04 22.27 -2.83
N PRO A 11 -62.16 22.19 -1.80
CA PRO A 11 -60.73 21.91 -1.99
C PRO A 11 -60.40 20.46 -2.39
N ALA A 12 -61.41 19.58 -2.52
CA ALA A 12 -61.23 18.19 -2.92
C ALA A 12 -61.18 17.95 -4.45
N ALA A 13 -61.38 18.99 -5.27
CA ALA A 13 -61.42 18.86 -6.73
C ALA A 13 -60.04 18.97 -7.43
N ASP A 14 -58.98 19.36 -6.71
CA ASP A 14 -57.63 19.57 -7.25
C ASP A 14 -56.60 18.52 -6.81
N ALA A 15 -57.04 17.34 -6.36
CA ALA A 15 -56.11 16.24 -6.09
C ALA A 15 -55.59 15.69 -7.43
N PRO A 16 -54.26 15.72 -7.70
CA PRO A 16 -53.72 15.20 -8.94
C PRO A 16 -54.08 13.72 -9.09
N THR A 17 -54.56 13.34 -10.26
CA THR A 17 -54.87 11.94 -10.56
C THR A 17 -53.65 11.05 -10.29
N PRO A 18 -53.82 9.76 -9.92
CA PRO A 18 -52.71 8.84 -9.67
C PRO A 18 -51.69 8.79 -10.82
N ALA A 19 -52.16 9.01 -12.06
CA ALA A 19 -51.34 9.12 -13.26
C ALA A 19 -50.51 10.42 -13.34
N ALA A 20 -51.01 11.54 -12.80
CA ALA A 20 -50.27 12.80 -12.68
C ALA A 20 -49.25 12.75 -11.53
N ALA A 21 -49.56 12.05 -10.43
CA ALA A 21 -48.62 11.77 -9.35
C ALA A 21 -47.48 10.83 -9.80
N ALA A 22 -47.79 9.78 -10.57
CA ALA A 22 -46.79 8.90 -11.17
C ALA A 22 -45.87 9.62 -12.19
N ARG A 23 -46.41 10.57 -12.96
CA ARG A 23 -45.62 11.44 -13.86
C ARG A 23 -44.81 12.53 -13.14
N ALA A 24 -45.14 12.84 -11.89
CA ALA A 24 -44.37 13.78 -11.07
C ALA A 24 -43.17 13.10 -10.39
N GLU A 25 -43.27 11.83 -10.03
CA GLU A 25 -42.13 11.02 -9.55
C GLU A 25 -41.06 10.81 -10.64
N GLU A 26 -41.43 10.80 -11.92
CA GLU A 26 -40.48 10.72 -13.04
C GLU A 26 -39.65 12.01 -13.28
N ARG A 27 -39.97 13.14 -12.61
CA ARG A 27 -39.45 14.47 -12.99
C ARG A 27 -38.11 14.92 -12.40
N PHE A 28 -37.39 14.11 -11.62
CA PHE A 28 -35.97 14.37 -11.35
C PHE A 28 -35.20 13.10 -10.98
N ALA A 29 -35.15 12.14 -11.90
CA ALA A 29 -34.09 11.15 -11.83
C ALA A 29 -32.77 11.86 -12.20
N LEU A 30 -32.03 12.31 -11.19
CA LEU A 30 -30.62 12.72 -11.33
C LEU A 30 -29.93 11.56 -12.03
N GLY A 31 -29.68 11.68 -13.35
CA GLY A 31 -29.15 10.64 -14.24
C GLY A 31 -27.71 10.27 -13.89
N LEU A 32 -27.50 9.87 -12.64
CA LEU A 32 -26.21 9.53 -12.08
C LEU A 32 -25.82 8.20 -12.71
N PRO A 33 -24.63 8.12 -13.33
CA PRO A 33 -24.16 6.87 -13.88
C PRO A 33 -24.15 5.80 -12.78
N PRO A 34 -24.63 4.58 -13.09
CA PRO A 34 -24.66 3.50 -12.12
C PRO A 34 -23.26 3.25 -11.58
N ARG A 35 -23.16 2.84 -10.31
CA ARG A 35 -21.86 2.52 -9.71
C ARG A 35 -21.21 1.41 -10.53
N PRO A 36 -19.98 1.59 -11.05
CA PRO A 36 -19.31 0.52 -11.75
C PRO A 36 -19.09 -0.65 -10.78
N ALA A 37 -19.27 -1.88 -11.26
CA ALA A 37 -18.91 -3.06 -10.49
C ALA A 37 -17.42 -3.01 -10.13
N LEU A 38 -17.07 -3.48 -8.92
CA LEU A 38 -15.71 -3.44 -8.39
C LEU A 38 -14.72 -4.15 -9.34
N LEU A 39 -15.10 -5.34 -9.79
CA LEU A 39 -14.46 -6.11 -10.86
C LEU A 39 -15.51 -6.68 -11.80
N SER A 40 -15.13 -6.95 -13.05
CA SER A 40 -15.98 -7.69 -13.98
C SER A 40 -16.09 -9.16 -13.55
N ARG A 41 -17.14 -9.88 -13.99
CA ARG A 41 -17.31 -11.32 -13.70
C ARG A 41 -16.08 -12.14 -14.10
N ARG A 42 -15.48 -11.82 -15.26
CA ARG A 42 -14.26 -12.49 -15.73
C ARG A 42 -13.06 -12.20 -14.84
N ALA A 43 -12.92 -10.96 -14.37
CA ALA A 43 -11.84 -10.59 -13.45
C ALA A 43 -11.98 -11.26 -12.07
N TRP A 44 -13.20 -11.40 -11.56
CA TRP A 44 -13.45 -12.19 -10.35
C TRP A 44 -13.07 -13.65 -10.51
N LEU A 45 -13.48 -14.29 -11.62
CA LEU A 45 -13.12 -15.68 -11.90
C LEU A 45 -11.60 -15.84 -12.02
N ALA A 46 -10.92 -14.93 -12.70
CA ALA A 46 -9.46 -14.94 -12.82
C ALA A 46 -8.77 -14.78 -11.45
N LEU A 47 -9.28 -13.88 -10.60
CA LEU A 47 -8.73 -13.69 -9.25
C LEU A 47 -8.94 -14.92 -8.36
N ILE A 48 -10.13 -15.53 -8.40
CA ILE A 48 -10.42 -16.76 -7.65
C ILE A 48 -9.53 -17.89 -8.14
N ALA A 49 -9.40 -18.08 -9.45
CA ALA A 49 -8.51 -19.08 -10.03
C ALA A 49 -7.05 -18.86 -9.60
N LEU A 50 -6.57 -17.62 -9.60
CA LEU A 50 -5.24 -17.27 -9.12
C LEU A 50 -5.06 -17.57 -7.63
N CYS A 51 -6.04 -17.23 -6.79
CA CYS A 51 -6.01 -17.53 -5.36
C CYS A 51 -5.99 -19.02 -5.08
N VAL A 52 -6.77 -19.82 -5.80
CA VAL A 52 -6.76 -21.29 -5.69
C VAL A 52 -5.43 -21.85 -6.17
N ALA A 53 -4.92 -21.37 -7.31
CA ALA A 53 -3.65 -21.82 -7.88
C ALA A 53 -2.48 -21.54 -6.94
N ILE A 54 -2.40 -20.35 -6.34
CA ILE A 54 -1.33 -20.01 -5.38
C ILE A 54 -1.55 -20.71 -4.04
N GLY A 55 -2.79 -20.71 -3.52
CA GLY A 55 -3.13 -21.32 -2.24
C GLY A 55 -2.89 -22.82 -2.17
N ILE A 56 -3.02 -23.53 -3.30
CA ILE A 56 -2.73 -24.96 -3.40
C ILE A 56 -1.32 -25.20 -3.95
N GLY A 57 -0.95 -24.49 -5.02
CA GLY A 57 0.30 -24.71 -5.73
C GLY A 57 1.53 -24.40 -4.90
N VAL A 58 1.52 -23.33 -4.09
CA VAL A 58 2.68 -22.99 -3.25
C VAL A 58 2.92 -24.05 -2.18
N PRO A 59 1.94 -24.49 -1.35
CA PRO A 59 2.16 -25.57 -0.40
C PRO A 59 2.64 -26.87 -1.06
N LEU A 60 2.05 -27.26 -2.20
CA LEU A 60 2.48 -28.46 -2.92
C LEU A 60 3.94 -28.35 -3.39
N ALA A 61 4.30 -27.21 -3.98
CA ALA A 61 5.64 -26.95 -4.49
C ALA A 61 6.69 -26.81 -3.37
N ALA A 62 6.32 -26.25 -2.22
CA ALA A 62 7.26 -25.98 -1.13
C ALA A 62 7.40 -27.14 -0.13
N LEU A 63 6.33 -27.91 0.11
CA LEU A 63 6.27 -28.91 1.19
C LEU A 63 6.17 -30.36 0.69
N VAL A 64 5.70 -30.58 -0.55
CA VAL A 64 5.43 -31.93 -1.08
C VAL A 64 6.38 -32.28 -2.23
N ALA A 65 6.68 -31.32 -3.11
CA ALA A 65 7.54 -31.55 -4.26
C ALA A 65 8.98 -31.86 -3.83
N PRO A 66 9.59 -32.97 -4.32
CA PRO A 66 10.99 -33.29 -4.05
C PRO A 66 11.93 -32.19 -4.54
N GLU A 67 13.04 -31.97 -3.85
CA GLU A 67 14.03 -30.92 -4.20
C GLU A 67 14.59 -31.04 -5.63
N SER A 68 14.61 -32.27 -6.18
CA SER A 68 15.04 -32.53 -7.56
C SER A 68 14.00 -32.14 -8.62
N SER A 69 12.78 -31.81 -8.22
CA SER A 69 11.69 -31.44 -9.13
C SER A 69 11.87 -30.00 -9.60
N ALA A 70 11.61 -29.77 -10.90
CA ALA A 70 11.55 -28.41 -11.46
C ALA A 70 10.46 -27.54 -10.81
N PHE A 71 9.49 -28.16 -10.12
CA PHE A 71 8.41 -27.47 -9.42
C PHE A 71 8.71 -27.21 -7.94
N HIS A 72 9.88 -27.60 -7.42
CA HIS A 72 10.23 -27.34 -6.03
C HIS A 72 10.50 -25.85 -5.78
N LEU A 73 9.79 -25.28 -4.80
CA LEU A 73 9.94 -23.89 -4.40
C LEU A 73 11.02 -23.78 -3.31
N SER A 74 12.24 -23.42 -3.72
CA SER A 74 13.36 -23.25 -2.79
C SER A 74 13.09 -22.16 -1.76
N ALA A 75 13.80 -22.23 -0.62
CA ALA A 75 13.77 -21.19 0.41
C ALA A 75 14.04 -19.79 -0.13
N TYR A 76 15.03 -19.68 -1.03
CA TYR A 76 15.38 -18.41 -1.69
C TYR A 76 14.25 -17.91 -2.58
N ALA A 77 13.64 -18.78 -3.39
CA ALA A 77 12.55 -18.39 -4.27
C ALA A 77 11.32 -17.93 -3.47
N MET A 78 11.01 -18.59 -2.34
CA MET A 78 9.95 -18.17 -1.42
C MET A 78 10.22 -16.79 -0.83
N THR A 79 11.40 -16.57 -0.23
CA THR A 79 11.71 -15.28 0.41
C THR A 79 11.81 -14.14 -0.60
N LEU A 80 12.38 -14.39 -1.79
CA LEU A 80 12.44 -13.42 -2.87
C LEU A 80 11.04 -13.05 -3.36
N THR A 81 10.20 -14.05 -3.66
CA THR A 81 8.84 -13.80 -4.17
C THR A 81 7.99 -13.05 -3.15
N GLY A 82 8.07 -13.45 -1.88
CA GLY A 82 7.38 -12.75 -0.78
C GLY A 82 7.86 -11.31 -0.61
N LYS A 83 9.17 -11.07 -0.70
CA LYS A 83 9.76 -9.72 -0.73
C LYS A 83 9.20 -8.87 -1.87
N LEU A 84 9.10 -9.43 -3.08
CA LEU A 84 8.52 -8.73 -4.24
C LEU A 84 7.03 -8.41 -4.04
N MET A 85 6.28 -9.32 -3.42
CA MET A 85 4.87 -9.07 -3.07
C MET A 85 4.74 -7.93 -2.05
N CYS A 86 5.61 -7.83 -1.04
CA CYS A 86 5.63 -6.70 -0.13
C CYS A 86 5.89 -5.38 -0.88
N TYR A 87 6.86 -5.36 -1.79
CA TYR A 87 7.12 -4.20 -2.65
C TYR A 87 5.93 -3.87 -3.57
N ALA A 88 5.21 -4.86 -4.06
CA ALA A 88 3.98 -4.64 -4.82
C ALA A 88 2.86 -4.00 -3.98
N ILE A 89 2.71 -4.37 -2.70
CA ILE A 89 1.78 -3.71 -1.77
C ILE A 89 2.19 -2.25 -1.57
N ALA A 90 3.49 -1.97 -1.37
CA ALA A 90 3.99 -0.60 -1.24
C ALA A 90 3.80 0.23 -2.52
N ALA A 91 4.03 -0.36 -3.70
CA ALA A 91 3.78 0.29 -4.98
C ALA A 91 2.29 0.61 -5.17
N LEU A 92 1.41 -0.34 -4.84
CA LEU A 92 -0.04 -0.16 -4.88
C LEU A 92 -0.49 0.97 -3.93
N ALA A 93 0.09 1.03 -2.73
CA ALA A 93 -0.16 2.10 -1.78
C ALA A 93 0.24 3.46 -2.34
N LEU A 94 1.42 3.58 -2.95
CA LEU A 94 1.86 4.83 -3.58
C LEU A 94 0.98 5.19 -4.79
N ASP A 95 0.54 4.22 -5.59
CA ASP A 95 -0.35 4.48 -6.73
C ASP A 95 -1.72 5.03 -6.31
N LEU A 96 -2.23 4.62 -5.15
CA LEU A 96 -3.47 5.16 -4.62
C LEU A 96 -3.38 6.70 -4.41
N VAL A 97 -2.21 7.17 -3.99
CA VAL A 97 -1.95 8.60 -3.73
C VAL A 97 -1.50 9.31 -5.01
N TRP A 98 -0.52 8.77 -5.72
CA TRP A 98 0.06 9.42 -6.87
C TRP A 98 -0.77 9.25 -8.14
N GLY A 99 -1.19 8.02 -8.42
CA GLY A 99 -2.00 7.66 -9.58
C GLY A 99 -3.38 8.31 -9.54
N TYR A 100 -4.08 8.25 -8.40
CA TYR A 100 -5.47 8.73 -8.30
C TYR A 100 -5.61 10.12 -7.67
N CYS A 101 -4.82 10.45 -6.65
CA CYS A 101 -4.90 11.77 -6.01
C CYS A 101 -3.96 12.82 -6.64
N GLY A 102 -3.01 12.40 -7.49
CA GLY A 102 -2.07 13.31 -8.15
C GLY A 102 -0.91 13.78 -7.28
N ILE A 103 -0.70 13.11 -6.15
CA ILE A 103 0.29 13.51 -5.15
C ILE A 103 1.47 12.56 -5.25
N LEU A 104 2.59 13.02 -5.78
CA LEU A 104 3.83 12.27 -5.72
C LEU A 104 4.45 12.47 -4.32
N SER A 105 4.64 11.37 -3.59
CA SER A 105 5.41 11.38 -2.36
C SER A 105 6.64 10.53 -2.48
N LEU A 106 7.74 11.04 -1.91
CA LEU A 106 9.02 10.37 -1.79
C LEU A 106 9.33 10.06 -0.31
N GLY A 107 8.28 9.82 0.48
CA GLY A 107 8.39 9.48 1.91
C GLY A 107 7.75 8.14 2.30
N HIS A 108 7.20 7.36 1.34
CA HIS A 108 6.53 6.09 1.61
C HIS A 108 7.45 5.02 2.24
N GLY A 109 8.77 5.12 2.00
CA GLY A 109 9.77 4.29 2.67
C GLY A 109 9.72 4.42 4.20
N LEU A 110 9.41 5.61 4.74
CA LEU A 110 9.22 5.79 6.18
C LEU A 110 8.09 4.91 6.71
N PHE A 111 6.92 4.96 6.07
CA PHE A 111 5.76 4.19 6.52
C PHE A 111 6.01 2.69 6.43
N PHE A 112 6.69 2.25 5.37
CA PHE A 112 7.14 0.88 5.21
C PHE A 112 8.06 0.46 6.36
N ALA A 113 9.12 1.21 6.62
CA ALA A 113 10.05 0.90 7.69
C ALA A 113 9.37 0.91 9.07
N LEU A 114 8.48 1.87 9.36
CA LEU A 114 7.79 1.94 10.65
C LEU A 114 6.97 0.68 10.96
N GLY A 115 6.27 0.13 9.97
CA GLY A 115 5.58 -1.14 10.13
C GLY A 115 6.55 -2.32 10.30
N GLY A 116 7.67 -2.32 9.56
CA GLY A 116 8.75 -3.28 9.74
C GLY A 116 9.40 -3.24 11.13
N TYR A 117 9.64 -2.05 11.66
CA TYR A 117 10.15 -1.85 13.01
C TYR A 117 9.12 -2.29 14.06
N ALA A 118 7.84 -1.99 13.88
CA ALA A 118 6.79 -2.41 14.80
C ALA A 118 6.71 -3.95 14.96
N ILE A 119 6.73 -4.71 13.85
CA ILE A 119 6.79 -6.17 13.94
C ILE A 119 8.17 -6.66 14.41
N GLY A 120 9.24 -5.97 13.99
CA GLY A 120 10.62 -6.34 14.34
C GLY A 120 10.88 -6.23 15.84
N MET A 121 10.23 -5.27 16.53
CA MET A 121 10.24 -5.19 17.99
C MET A 121 9.64 -6.46 18.61
N TYR A 122 8.51 -6.96 18.09
CA TYR A 122 7.94 -8.23 18.55
C TYR A 122 8.86 -9.42 18.29
N LEU A 123 9.41 -9.52 17.08
CA LEU A 123 10.34 -10.59 16.73
C LEU A 123 11.60 -10.58 17.60
N MET A 124 12.10 -9.40 17.98
CA MET A 124 13.19 -9.25 18.93
C MET A 124 12.84 -9.71 20.33
N ARG A 125 11.61 -9.43 20.78
CA ARG A 125 11.11 -9.88 22.09
C ARG A 125 10.94 -11.39 22.15
N GLU A 126 10.56 -12.03 21.05
CA GLU A 126 10.40 -13.48 20.93
C GLU A 126 11.71 -14.27 21.03
N ILE A 127 12.87 -13.65 20.78
CA ILE A 127 14.18 -14.30 20.97
C ILE A 127 14.37 -14.67 22.44
N GLY A 128 14.02 -13.77 23.36
CA GLY A 128 14.21 -13.97 24.79
C GLY A 128 15.63 -14.43 25.15
N ARG A 129 15.74 -15.42 26.05
CA ARG A 129 17.02 -15.97 26.51
C ARG A 129 17.72 -16.91 25.52
N ASP A 130 17.11 -17.15 24.36
CA ASP A 130 17.77 -17.90 23.29
C ASP A 130 18.77 -17.04 22.51
N GLY A 131 18.87 -15.74 22.84
CA GLY A 131 19.88 -14.81 22.34
C GLY A 131 21.30 -15.13 22.84
N LYS A 132 22.31 -14.53 22.19
CA LYS A 132 23.73 -14.72 22.52
C LYS A 132 24.05 -14.37 23.97
N TYR A 133 23.37 -13.38 24.55
CA TYR A 133 23.64 -12.90 25.90
C TYR A 133 22.75 -13.54 26.98
N GLY A 134 21.80 -14.41 26.62
CA GLY A 134 20.90 -15.08 27.57
C GLY A 134 20.04 -14.13 28.42
N SER A 135 19.83 -12.89 27.94
CA SER A 135 19.11 -11.83 28.64
C SER A 135 17.64 -11.77 28.23
N ASP A 136 16.81 -11.14 29.08
CA ASP A 136 15.41 -10.83 28.74
C ASP A 136 15.31 -9.57 27.83
N LEU A 137 16.42 -8.84 27.68
CA LEU A 137 16.59 -7.76 26.70
C LEU A 137 17.04 -8.33 25.35
N PRO A 138 16.61 -7.74 24.22
CA PRO A 138 17.15 -8.08 22.91
C PRO A 138 18.68 -7.96 22.86
N ASP A 139 19.36 -8.87 22.16
CA ASP A 139 20.82 -8.93 22.14
C ASP A 139 21.49 -7.62 21.71
N PHE A 140 20.91 -6.91 20.75
CA PHE A 140 21.45 -5.62 20.31
C PHE A 140 21.38 -4.54 21.40
N MET A 141 20.40 -4.61 22.30
CA MET A 141 20.27 -3.68 23.41
C MET A 141 21.32 -3.95 24.47
N VAL A 142 21.58 -5.23 24.77
CA VAL A 142 22.66 -5.64 25.68
C VAL A 142 24.01 -5.19 25.12
N PHE A 143 24.24 -5.40 23.83
CA PHE A 143 25.45 -4.94 23.14
C PHE A 143 25.63 -3.41 23.17
N LEU A 144 24.53 -2.65 23.15
CA LEU A 144 24.51 -1.18 23.23
C LEU A 144 24.40 -0.64 24.66
N ASP A 145 24.68 -1.45 25.69
CA ASP A 145 24.70 -1.08 27.10
C ASP A 145 23.35 -0.59 27.68
N TRP A 146 22.24 -1.13 27.16
CA TRP A 146 20.92 -0.89 27.72
C TRP A 146 20.65 -1.78 28.93
N HIS A 147 20.13 -1.17 29.98
CA HIS A 147 19.81 -1.85 31.24
C HIS A 147 18.32 -2.18 31.40
N GLN A 148 17.46 -1.49 30.66
CA GLN A 148 16.00 -1.67 30.71
C GLN A 148 15.36 -1.31 29.36
N LEU A 149 14.19 -1.87 29.08
CA LEU A 149 13.45 -1.52 27.86
C LEU A 149 12.91 -0.09 27.95
N PRO A 150 13.04 0.71 26.88
CA PRO A 150 12.34 1.98 26.78
C PRO A 150 10.82 1.80 26.86
N TRP A 151 10.11 2.83 27.33
CA TRP A 151 8.65 2.80 27.46
C TRP A 151 7.92 2.47 26.15
N TYR A 152 8.46 2.90 25.00
CA TYR A 152 7.86 2.66 23.68
C TYR A 152 7.98 1.20 23.20
N TRP A 153 8.78 0.36 23.89
CA TRP A 153 8.81 -1.09 23.70
C TRP A 153 7.74 -1.83 24.50
N SER A 154 7.00 -1.13 25.37
CA SER A 154 5.96 -1.74 26.19
C SER A 154 4.89 -2.42 25.34
N GLY A 155 4.50 -3.63 25.76
CA GLY A 155 3.47 -4.43 25.09
C GLY A 155 3.94 -5.20 23.86
N THR A 156 5.15 -4.93 23.34
CA THR A 156 5.65 -5.56 22.10
C THR A 156 5.96 -7.04 22.24
N GLN A 157 5.87 -7.62 23.44
CA GLN A 157 5.85 -9.08 23.63
C GLN A 157 4.57 -9.75 23.12
N HIS A 158 3.48 -8.98 22.92
CA HIS A 158 2.21 -9.51 22.44
C HIS A 158 2.04 -9.21 20.95
N LEU A 159 1.85 -10.25 20.13
CA LEU A 159 1.68 -10.11 18.69
C LEU A 159 0.53 -9.15 18.33
N ALA A 160 -0.61 -9.23 19.01
CA ALA A 160 -1.76 -8.36 18.73
C ALA A 160 -1.44 -6.87 18.94
N TRP A 161 -0.62 -6.55 19.93
CA TRP A 161 -0.17 -5.17 20.17
C TRP A 161 0.80 -4.71 19.07
N ALA A 162 1.74 -5.56 18.67
CA ALA A 162 2.65 -5.25 17.56
C ALA A 162 1.87 -5.02 16.25
N LEU A 163 0.87 -5.85 15.95
CA LEU A 163 -0.01 -5.66 14.79
C LEU A 163 -0.84 -4.36 14.89
N ALA A 164 -1.26 -3.96 16.09
CA ALA A 164 -1.88 -2.66 16.29
C ALA A 164 -0.90 -1.52 15.98
N LEU A 165 0.36 -1.61 16.43
CA LEU A 165 1.39 -0.61 16.12
C LEU A 165 1.71 -0.53 14.62
N VAL A 166 1.74 -1.67 13.91
CA VAL A 166 1.93 -1.73 12.45
C VAL A 166 0.92 -0.85 11.71
N VAL A 167 -0.31 -0.74 12.22
CA VAL A 167 -1.36 0.09 11.62
C VAL A 167 -1.35 1.51 12.20
N LEU A 168 -1.34 1.62 13.54
CA LEU A 168 -1.54 2.89 14.24
C LEU A 168 -0.36 3.84 14.07
N VAL A 169 0.89 3.36 14.10
CA VAL A 169 2.07 4.24 14.04
C VAL A 169 2.17 4.94 12.66
N PRO A 170 2.13 4.21 11.52
CA PRO A 170 2.07 4.86 10.21
C PRO A 170 0.80 5.70 10.02
N ALA A 171 -0.36 5.25 10.52
CA ALA A 171 -1.61 5.99 10.38
C ALA A 171 -1.57 7.35 11.08
N VAL A 172 -1.16 7.39 12.35
CA VAL A 172 -1.10 8.61 13.16
C VAL A 172 -0.06 9.55 12.57
N LEU A 173 1.13 9.06 12.24
CA LEU A 173 2.17 9.90 11.64
C LEU A 173 1.70 10.49 10.30
N ALA A 174 1.13 9.66 9.42
CA ALA A 174 0.61 10.10 8.14
C ALA A 174 -0.55 11.08 8.30
N TRP A 175 -1.45 10.85 9.26
CA TRP A 175 -2.57 11.74 9.53
C TRP A 175 -2.10 13.11 10.03
N VAL A 176 -1.19 13.14 11.02
CA VAL A 176 -0.65 14.40 11.57
C VAL A 176 0.10 15.16 10.48
N PHE A 177 1.05 14.50 9.82
CA PHE A 177 1.86 15.13 8.77
C PHE A 177 0.99 15.59 7.59
N GLY A 178 0.09 14.72 7.12
CA GLY A 178 -0.83 15.00 6.02
C GLY A 178 -1.80 16.13 6.35
N PHE A 179 -2.29 16.21 7.59
CA PHE A 179 -3.18 17.28 8.03
C PHE A 179 -2.52 18.64 7.87
N PHE A 180 -1.32 18.84 8.43
CA PHE A 180 -0.61 20.11 8.31
C PHE A 180 -0.25 20.43 6.85
N THR A 181 0.23 19.42 6.12
CA THR A 181 0.72 19.62 4.75
C THR A 181 -0.40 19.97 3.78
N PHE A 182 -1.53 19.26 3.86
CA PHE A 182 -2.68 19.51 2.99
C PHE A 182 -3.49 20.73 3.42
N ARG A 183 -3.54 21.04 4.72
CA ARG A 183 -4.16 22.26 5.24
C ARG A 183 -3.42 23.51 4.74
N SER A 184 -2.09 23.46 4.73
CA SER A 184 -1.23 24.51 4.17
C SER A 184 -1.22 24.55 2.63
N ARG A 185 -2.01 23.68 1.97
CA ARG A 185 -2.17 23.60 0.51
C ARG A 185 -0.84 23.46 -0.24
N VAL A 186 0.11 22.72 0.32
CA VAL A 186 1.35 22.38 -0.38
C VAL A 186 1.03 21.50 -1.59
N LYS A 187 1.59 21.83 -2.76
CA LYS A 187 1.30 21.16 -4.03
C LYS A 187 2.56 20.73 -4.77
N GLY A 188 2.40 19.72 -5.63
CA GLY A 188 3.41 19.31 -6.60
C GLY A 188 4.74 18.92 -5.95
N VAL A 189 5.83 19.38 -6.55
CA VAL A 189 7.20 19.01 -6.18
C VAL A 189 7.53 19.38 -4.73
N TYR A 190 6.99 20.48 -4.20
CA TYR A 190 7.21 20.88 -2.81
C TYR A 190 6.75 19.80 -1.84
N LEU A 191 5.63 19.13 -2.11
CA LEU A 191 5.15 18.05 -1.28
C LEU A 191 6.11 16.85 -1.31
N SER A 192 6.60 16.50 -2.49
CA SER A 192 7.61 15.44 -2.65
C SER A 192 8.86 15.74 -1.84
N ILE A 193 9.38 16.97 -1.92
CA ILE A 193 10.55 17.43 -1.16
C ILE A 193 10.31 17.37 0.35
N ILE A 194 9.17 17.84 0.86
CA ILE A 194 8.89 17.79 2.30
C ILE A 194 8.75 16.34 2.78
N THR A 195 8.10 15.45 2.02
CA THR A 195 8.01 14.03 2.39
C THR A 195 9.37 13.34 2.36
N GLN A 196 10.25 13.75 1.44
CA GLN A 196 11.64 13.29 1.38
C GLN A 196 12.44 13.76 2.61
N ALA A 197 12.28 15.02 3.01
CA ALA A 197 12.93 15.55 4.21
C ALA A 197 12.43 14.83 5.48
N MET A 198 11.13 14.55 5.58
CA MET A 198 10.54 13.77 6.68
C MET A 198 11.16 12.38 6.79
N THR A 199 11.22 11.63 5.68
CA THR A 199 11.78 10.27 5.69
C THR A 199 13.27 10.30 6.03
N PHE A 200 14.01 11.29 5.51
CA PHE A 200 15.43 11.45 5.83
C PHE A 200 15.68 11.81 7.30
N ALA A 201 14.88 12.72 7.88
CA ALA A 201 14.97 13.08 9.30
C ALA A 201 14.67 11.88 10.21
N ALA A 202 13.63 11.10 9.90
CA ALA A 202 13.31 9.88 10.62
C ALA A 202 14.43 8.83 10.49
N MET A 203 15.02 8.70 9.31
CA MET A 203 16.17 7.82 9.08
C MET A 203 17.35 8.18 9.98
N LEU A 204 17.72 9.47 10.03
CA LEU A 204 18.79 9.95 10.90
C LEU A 204 18.48 9.71 12.39
N LEU A 205 17.23 9.85 12.80
CA LEU A 205 16.81 9.53 14.16
C LEU A 205 17.04 8.04 14.48
N PHE A 206 16.61 7.14 13.61
CA PHE A 206 16.74 5.70 13.82
C PHE A 206 18.18 5.18 13.70
N TYR A 207 19.06 5.92 13.01
CA TYR A 207 20.50 5.61 13.00
C TYR A 207 21.18 5.83 14.35
N ARG A 208 20.58 6.61 15.26
CA ARG A 208 21.16 6.86 16.59
C ARG A 208 20.96 5.64 17.50
N ASN A 209 22.06 5.12 18.05
CA ASN A 209 22.05 3.98 18.97
C ASN A 209 21.25 4.24 20.26
N GLU A 210 21.16 5.50 20.70
CA GLU A 210 20.43 5.87 21.93
C GLU A 210 18.90 5.80 21.78
N THR A 211 18.36 5.50 20.60
CA THR A 211 16.91 5.47 20.34
C THR A 211 16.28 4.11 20.54
N GLY A 212 17.05 3.08 20.88
CA GLY A 212 16.51 1.74 21.10
C GLY A 212 15.96 1.07 19.83
N PHE A 213 16.32 1.54 18.63
CA PHE A 213 15.93 0.94 17.34
C PHE A 213 17.07 0.24 16.60
N GLY A 214 18.16 -0.10 17.30
CA GLY A 214 19.29 -0.86 16.75
C GLY A 214 20.29 -0.07 15.90
N GLY A 215 20.09 1.24 15.74
CA GLY A 215 21.01 2.12 15.04
C GLY A 215 21.27 1.68 13.60
N ASN A 216 22.54 1.73 13.18
CA ASN A 216 22.95 1.33 11.83
C ASN A 216 22.68 -0.15 11.51
N ASN A 217 22.73 -1.02 12.51
CA ASN A 217 22.50 -2.47 12.32
C ASN A 217 21.01 -2.79 12.20
N GLY A 218 20.16 -2.01 12.87
CA GLY A 218 18.74 -2.28 12.98
C GLY A 218 18.45 -3.58 13.74
N PHE A 219 17.40 -4.30 13.32
CA PHE A 219 16.99 -5.56 13.93
C PHE A 219 17.29 -6.74 13.01
N THR A 220 17.96 -7.76 13.55
CA THR A 220 18.41 -8.98 12.86
C THR A 220 18.22 -10.22 13.74
N ASP A 221 18.65 -11.40 13.28
CA ASP A 221 18.65 -12.66 14.03
C ASP A 221 17.25 -13.07 14.55
N PHE A 222 16.20 -12.82 13.76
CA PHE A 222 14.86 -13.27 14.12
C PHE A 222 14.77 -14.80 14.09
N LYS A 223 14.43 -15.40 15.24
CA LYS A 223 14.39 -16.87 15.39
C LYS A 223 13.00 -17.44 15.16
N ARG A 224 11.97 -16.78 15.70
CA ARG A 224 10.59 -17.27 15.71
C ARG A 224 9.58 -16.16 15.54
N ILE A 225 8.39 -16.54 15.06
CA ILE A 225 7.21 -15.70 14.96
C ILE A 225 6.02 -16.50 15.47
N ALA A 226 5.31 -15.97 16.47
CA ALA A 226 4.19 -16.67 17.13
C ALA A 226 4.55 -18.09 17.61
N GLY A 227 5.77 -18.29 18.13
CA GLY A 227 6.27 -19.59 18.56
C GLY A 227 6.78 -20.52 17.46
N PHE A 228 6.63 -20.17 16.17
CA PHE A 228 7.12 -20.99 15.06
C PHE A 228 8.49 -20.50 14.55
N ALA A 229 9.42 -21.42 14.28
CA ALA A 229 10.72 -21.07 13.71
C ALA A 229 10.56 -20.42 12.32
N ILE A 230 11.16 -19.23 12.11
CA ILE A 230 11.06 -18.46 10.86
C ILE A 230 11.73 -19.19 9.69
N THR A 231 12.75 -19.99 9.98
CA THR A 231 13.49 -20.77 8.98
C THR A 231 12.76 -22.02 8.52
N SER A 232 11.70 -22.45 9.23
CA SER A 232 10.99 -23.67 8.87
C SER A 232 10.25 -23.51 7.52
N PRO A 233 10.24 -24.56 6.66
CA PRO A 233 9.54 -24.51 5.38
C PRO A 233 8.05 -24.16 5.53
N GLY A 234 7.40 -24.69 6.58
CA GLY A 234 6.01 -24.40 6.90
C GLY A 234 5.76 -22.91 7.19
N THR A 235 6.56 -22.30 8.07
CA THR A 235 6.44 -20.86 8.37
C THR A 235 6.68 -19.99 7.15
N ARG A 236 7.69 -20.30 6.33
CA ARG A 236 7.96 -19.56 5.07
C ARG A 236 6.79 -19.64 4.10
N THR A 237 6.20 -20.83 3.96
CA THR A 237 5.00 -21.06 3.14
C THR A 237 3.84 -20.21 3.63
N VAL A 238 3.57 -20.22 4.94
CA VAL A 238 2.49 -19.41 5.56
C VAL A 238 2.75 -17.91 5.39
N LEU A 239 3.97 -17.43 5.62
CA LEU A 239 4.32 -16.01 5.44
C LEU A 239 4.10 -15.57 3.98
N LEU A 240 4.49 -16.40 3.02
CA LEU A 240 4.27 -16.10 1.60
C LEU A 240 2.77 -16.06 1.26
N LEU A 241 1.99 -17.04 1.73
CA LEU A 241 0.54 -17.07 1.51
C LEU A 241 -0.18 -15.90 2.19
N LEU A 242 0.24 -15.53 3.40
CA LEU A 242 -0.28 -14.34 4.10
C LEU A 242 0.04 -13.08 3.30
N THR A 243 1.26 -12.94 2.81
CA THR A 243 1.67 -11.80 1.98
C THR A 243 0.86 -11.71 0.69
N PHE A 244 0.66 -12.84 0.02
CA PHE A 244 -0.19 -12.92 -1.16
C PHE A 244 -1.64 -12.54 -0.85
N ALA A 245 -2.22 -13.08 0.22
CA ALA A 245 -3.56 -12.74 0.66
C ALA A 245 -3.69 -11.25 0.98
N THR A 246 -2.71 -10.65 1.67
CA THR A 246 -2.67 -9.22 1.93
C THR A 246 -2.55 -8.40 0.65
N LEU A 247 -1.77 -8.83 -0.35
CA LEU A 247 -1.70 -8.15 -1.64
C LEU A 247 -3.06 -8.17 -2.36
N VAL A 248 -3.76 -9.30 -2.36
CA VAL A 248 -5.12 -9.41 -2.93
C VAL A 248 -6.11 -8.50 -2.18
N LEU A 249 -6.08 -8.52 -0.84
CA LEU A 249 -6.95 -7.67 -0.02
C LEU A 249 -6.64 -6.18 -0.22
N ALA A 250 -5.36 -5.81 -0.28
CA ALA A 250 -4.93 -4.44 -0.56
C ALA A 250 -5.40 -3.99 -1.94
N PHE A 251 -5.30 -4.85 -2.97
CA PHE A 251 -5.82 -4.57 -4.30
C PHE A 251 -7.33 -4.36 -4.31
N ILE A 252 -8.09 -5.26 -3.67
CA ILE A 252 -9.55 -5.14 -3.57
C ILE A 252 -9.94 -3.87 -2.81
N ALA A 253 -9.26 -3.56 -1.70
CA ALA A 253 -9.50 -2.35 -0.91
C ALA A 253 -9.21 -1.08 -1.71
N ALA A 254 -8.05 -1.01 -2.38
CA ALA A 254 -7.70 0.12 -3.25
C ALA A 254 -8.71 0.28 -4.40
N ARG A 255 -9.14 -0.84 -5.00
CA ARG A 255 -10.17 -0.84 -6.06
C ARG A 255 -11.52 -0.37 -5.54
N ALA A 256 -11.94 -0.79 -4.35
CA ALA A 256 -13.16 -0.33 -3.71
C ALA A 256 -13.13 1.17 -3.44
N ILE A 257 -11.99 1.69 -2.94
CA ILE A 257 -11.78 3.12 -2.70
C ILE A 257 -11.89 3.92 -4.01
N VAL A 258 -11.16 3.53 -5.05
CA VAL A 258 -11.10 4.25 -6.33
C VAL A 258 -12.44 4.26 -7.07
N THR A 259 -13.18 3.16 -7.03
CA THR A 259 -14.50 3.05 -7.70
C THR A 259 -15.64 3.70 -6.92
N SER A 260 -15.41 4.11 -5.67
CA SER A 260 -16.42 4.72 -4.82
C SER A 260 -16.74 6.18 -5.17
N LYS A 261 -17.73 6.77 -4.49
CA LYS A 261 -17.98 8.23 -4.55
C LYS A 261 -16.75 9.03 -4.12
N LEU A 262 -16.03 8.56 -3.10
CA LEU A 262 -14.80 9.16 -2.61
C LEU A 262 -13.71 9.13 -3.68
N GLY A 263 -13.52 8.00 -4.36
CA GLY A 263 -12.51 7.85 -5.41
C GLY A 263 -12.72 8.78 -6.61
N ARG A 264 -13.99 9.06 -6.96
CA ARG A 264 -14.32 10.07 -7.98
C ARG A 264 -13.89 11.49 -7.56
N VAL A 265 -14.13 11.86 -6.31
CA VAL A 265 -13.69 13.16 -5.77
C VAL A 265 -12.17 13.24 -5.72
N VAL A 266 -11.50 12.18 -5.28
CA VAL A 266 -10.02 12.08 -5.27
C VAL A 266 -9.43 12.24 -6.67
N THR A 267 -10.03 11.59 -7.67
CA THR A 267 -9.62 11.75 -9.07
C THR A 267 -9.85 13.18 -9.56
N ALA A 268 -10.95 13.81 -9.16
CA ALA A 268 -11.20 15.22 -9.45
C ALA A 268 -10.21 16.18 -8.74
N VAL A 269 -9.71 15.83 -7.55
CA VAL A 269 -8.62 16.57 -6.88
C VAL A 269 -7.37 16.57 -7.78
N ARG A 270 -6.99 15.40 -8.32
CA ARG A 270 -5.86 15.26 -9.24
C ARG A 270 -6.04 16.09 -10.51
N ASP A 271 -7.22 16.00 -11.13
CA ASP A 271 -7.48 16.65 -12.42
C ASP A 271 -7.62 18.18 -12.28
N GLY A 272 -8.03 18.68 -11.10
CA GLY A 272 -8.07 20.10 -10.82
C GLY A 272 -8.61 20.45 -9.44
N GLU A 273 -7.73 20.48 -8.43
CA GLU A 273 -8.08 20.82 -7.05
C GLU A 273 -8.84 22.15 -6.92
N THR A 274 -8.40 23.20 -7.65
CA THR A 274 -9.07 24.51 -7.62
C THR A 274 -10.50 24.45 -8.16
N ARG A 275 -10.72 23.71 -9.26
CA ARG A 275 -12.04 23.52 -9.85
C ARG A 275 -12.96 22.74 -8.91
N LEU A 276 -12.44 21.74 -8.22
CA LEU A 276 -13.19 20.97 -7.24
C LEU A 276 -13.64 21.84 -6.06
N MET A 277 -12.80 22.78 -5.61
CA MET A 277 -13.17 23.73 -4.55
C MET A 277 -14.29 24.69 -4.98
N PHE A 278 -14.31 25.14 -6.24
CA PHE A 278 -15.42 25.94 -6.77
C PHE A 278 -16.75 25.17 -6.80
N LEU A 279 -16.71 23.84 -6.82
CA LEU A 279 -17.89 22.98 -6.70
C LEU A 279 -18.31 22.74 -5.24
N GLY A 280 -17.66 23.39 -4.27
CA GLY A 280 -18.02 23.31 -2.84
C GLY A 280 -17.39 22.15 -2.06
N TYR A 281 -16.52 21.35 -2.69
CA TYR A 281 -15.83 20.24 -2.01
C TYR A 281 -14.57 20.73 -1.28
N SER A 282 -14.27 20.15 -0.12
CA SER A 282 -13.03 20.39 0.63
C SER A 282 -11.97 19.30 0.34
N PRO A 283 -10.90 19.57 -0.44
CA PRO A 283 -9.92 18.56 -0.83
C PRO A 283 -9.17 17.91 0.35
N LEU A 284 -9.05 18.65 1.46
CA LEU A 284 -8.29 18.24 2.64
C LEU A 284 -8.68 16.85 3.15
N ALA A 285 -9.97 16.61 3.42
CA ALA A 285 -10.43 15.34 3.99
C ALA A 285 -10.18 14.16 3.06
N TYR A 286 -10.40 14.35 1.75
CA TYR A 286 -10.20 13.32 0.73
C TYR A 286 -8.71 12.97 0.56
N LYS A 287 -7.84 13.98 0.47
CA LYS A 287 -6.38 13.80 0.42
C LYS A 287 -5.87 13.09 1.67
N LEU A 288 -6.32 13.54 2.84
CA LEU A 288 -5.88 13.01 4.12
C LEU A 288 -6.28 11.54 4.29
N PHE A 289 -7.52 11.19 3.96
CA PHE A 289 -7.97 9.79 4.02
C PHE A 289 -7.12 8.88 3.13
N VAL A 290 -6.94 9.23 1.85
CA VAL A 290 -6.17 8.40 0.90
C VAL A 290 -4.70 8.31 1.29
N TRP A 291 -4.13 9.41 1.76
CA TRP A 291 -2.76 9.47 2.29
C TRP A 291 -2.56 8.55 3.50
N THR A 292 -3.45 8.61 4.48
CA THR A 292 -3.37 7.77 5.68
C THR A 292 -3.57 6.29 5.34
N VAL A 293 -4.53 5.94 4.48
CA VAL A 293 -4.72 4.54 4.03
C VAL A 293 -3.49 4.02 3.31
N SER A 294 -2.88 4.84 2.45
CA SER A 294 -1.65 4.50 1.75
C SER A 294 -0.49 4.23 2.73
N ALA A 295 -0.31 5.08 3.74
CA ALA A 295 0.70 4.88 4.77
C ALA A 295 0.49 3.57 5.55
N VAL A 296 -0.76 3.24 5.90
CA VAL A 296 -1.09 1.97 6.57
C VAL A 296 -0.75 0.76 5.69
N LEU A 297 -1.10 0.81 4.40
CA LEU A 297 -0.75 -0.27 3.47
C LEU A 297 0.77 -0.46 3.34
N CYS A 298 1.54 0.63 3.30
CA CYS A 298 3.00 0.56 3.36
C CYS A 298 3.50 -0.05 4.67
N GLY A 299 2.94 0.35 5.82
CA GLY A 299 3.28 -0.24 7.12
C GLY A 299 3.04 -1.74 7.17
N ILE A 300 1.89 -2.19 6.71
CA ILE A 300 1.57 -3.62 6.62
C ILE A 300 2.56 -4.35 5.69
N ALA A 301 2.91 -3.75 4.55
CA ALA A 301 3.90 -4.32 3.63
C ALA A 301 5.27 -4.48 4.30
N GLY A 302 5.71 -3.48 5.07
CA GLY A 302 6.95 -3.55 5.84
C GLY A 302 6.89 -4.62 6.93
N ALA A 303 5.76 -4.74 7.63
CA ALA A 303 5.60 -5.77 8.65
C ALA A 303 5.68 -7.20 8.09
N LEU A 304 5.18 -7.41 6.87
CA LEU A 304 5.29 -8.70 6.19
C LEU A 304 6.70 -8.94 5.62
N TYR A 305 7.42 -7.87 5.24
CA TYR A 305 8.76 -7.93 4.70
C TYR A 305 9.80 -8.44 5.70
N VAL A 306 9.80 -7.91 6.92
CA VAL A 306 10.82 -8.17 7.95
C VAL A 306 11.03 -9.65 8.28
N PRO A 307 10.00 -10.46 8.60
CA PRO A 307 10.21 -11.88 8.90
C PRO A 307 10.68 -12.70 7.69
N GLN A 308 10.50 -12.20 6.46
CA GLN A 308 10.90 -12.90 5.24
C GLN A 308 12.33 -12.55 4.81
N VAL A 309 12.73 -11.29 4.98
CA VAL A 309 14.08 -10.81 4.63
C VAL A 309 15.07 -11.03 5.77
N GLY A 310 14.60 -11.08 7.02
CA GLY A 310 15.43 -11.36 8.19
C GLY A 310 16.13 -10.16 8.79
N ILE A 311 15.89 -8.95 8.27
CA ILE A 311 16.47 -7.71 8.75
C ILE A 311 15.53 -6.51 8.50
N ILE A 312 15.59 -5.52 9.41
CA ILE A 312 15.10 -4.15 9.17
C ILE A 312 16.13 -3.18 9.71
N ASN A 313 16.54 -2.19 8.91
CA ASN A 313 17.47 -1.13 9.34
C ASN A 313 16.97 0.25 8.86
N PRO A 314 17.58 1.37 9.31
CA PRO A 314 17.12 2.70 8.93
C PRO A 314 17.27 2.98 7.44
N GLY A 315 18.14 2.27 6.72
CA GLY A 315 18.26 2.37 5.26
C GLY A 315 16.95 2.08 4.52
N GLU A 316 16.06 1.28 5.11
CA GLU A 316 14.76 0.94 4.52
C GLU A 316 13.81 2.15 4.40
N MET A 317 13.99 3.18 5.25
CA MET A 317 13.27 4.46 5.17
C MET A 317 13.99 5.53 4.34
N SER A 318 15.02 5.15 3.59
CA SER A 318 15.75 6.13 2.78
C SER A 318 14.85 6.79 1.72
N PRO A 319 15.13 8.07 1.37
CA PRO A 319 14.60 8.70 0.17
C PRO A 319 14.74 7.84 -1.09
N GLY A 320 15.88 7.15 -1.23
CA GLY A 320 16.18 6.28 -2.37
C GLY A 320 15.14 5.18 -2.55
N ASN A 321 14.78 4.47 -1.49
CA ASN A 321 13.74 3.44 -1.54
C ASN A 321 12.37 3.99 -1.92
N SER A 322 12.05 5.22 -1.49
CA SER A 322 10.80 5.87 -1.90
C SER A 322 10.81 6.26 -3.39
N ILE A 323 11.97 6.63 -3.93
CA ILE A 323 12.15 6.86 -5.37
C ILE A 323 12.00 5.54 -6.13
N GLU A 324 12.54 4.42 -5.63
CA GLU A 324 12.32 3.10 -6.23
C GLU A 324 10.83 2.75 -6.30
N MET A 325 10.07 3.00 -5.23
CA MET A 325 8.61 2.81 -5.24
C MET A 325 7.94 3.63 -6.33
N ALA A 326 8.34 4.89 -6.51
CA ALA A 326 7.82 5.73 -7.59
C ALA A 326 8.20 5.17 -8.97
N ILE A 327 9.39 4.61 -9.14
CA ILE A 327 9.80 3.93 -10.38
C ILE A 327 8.88 2.75 -10.67
N TRP A 328 8.59 1.90 -9.68
CA TRP A 328 7.70 0.75 -9.86
C TRP A 328 6.31 1.16 -10.36
N VAL A 329 5.74 2.21 -9.75
CA VAL A 329 4.44 2.77 -10.14
C VAL A 329 4.50 3.38 -11.55
N ALA A 330 5.54 4.16 -11.85
CA ALA A 330 5.70 4.81 -13.13
C ALA A 330 5.85 3.82 -14.29
N VAL A 331 6.71 2.81 -14.09
CA VAL A 331 6.97 1.74 -15.06
C VAL A 331 5.74 0.87 -15.26
N GLY A 332 5.09 0.50 -14.17
CA GLY A 332 3.86 -0.29 -14.21
C GLY A 332 2.71 0.42 -14.94
N GLY A 333 2.58 1.72 -14.73
CA GLY A 333 1.51 2.55 -15.27
C GLY A 333 0.65 3.11 -14.14
N ARG A 334 0.94 4.36 -13.76
CA ARG A 334 0.23 5.06 -12.68
C ARG A 334 -1.28 5.18 -12.94
N GLY A 335 -2.09 5.01 -11.90
CA GLY A 335 -3.55 5.11 -11.94
C GLY A 335 -4.26 3.87 -12.48
N THR A 336 -3.60 2.70 -12.46
CA THR A 336 -4.16 1.43 -12.96
C THR A 336 -4.31 0.34 -11.89
N LEU A 337 -3.76 0.52 -10.68
CA LEU A 337 -3.67 -0.46 -9.58
C LEU A 337 -2.91 -1.76 -9.91
N ILE A 338 -3.20 -2.42 -11.03
CA ILE A 338 -2.48 -3.62 -11.50
C ILE A 338 -1.09 -3.25 -12.02
N GLY A 339 -0.95 -2.11 -12.70
CA GLY A 339 0.32 -1.63 -13.21
C GLY A 339 1.42 -1.58 -12.14
N PRO A 340 1.24 -0.88 -11.01
CA PRO A 340 2.20 -0.86 -9.91
C PRO A 340 2.65 -2.23 -9.41
N ILE A 341 1.74 -3.21 -9.36
CA ILE A 341 2.06 -4.59 -8.98
C ILE A 341 3.02 -5.18 -10.03
N VAL A 342 2.65 -5.10 -11.32
CA VAL A 342 3.49 -5.57 -12.43
C VAL A 342 4.84 -4.86 -12.44
N GLY A 343 4.86 -3.54 -12.22
CA GLY A 343 6.08 -2.73 -12.18
C GLY A 343 6.99 -3.11 -11.01
N ALA A 344 6.44 -3.38 -9.83
CA ALA A 344 7.22 -3.83 -8.68
C ALA A 344 7.89 -5.19 -8.96
N PHE A 345 7.17 -6.15 -9.54
CA PHE A 345 7.74 -7.44 -9.93
C PHE A 345 8.78 -7.30 -11.06
N ALA A 346 8.47 -6.53 -12.11
CA ALA A 346 9.34 -6.38 -13.26
C ALA A 346 10.65 -5.66 -12.90
N VAL A 347 10.57 -4.53 -12.21
CA VAL A 347 11.75 -3.72 -11.86
C VAL A 347 12.61 -4.43 -10.83
N ASN A 348 12.03 -5.07 -9.80
CA ASN A 348 12.82 -5.79 -8.81
C ASN A 348 13.31 -7.17 -9.30
N GLY A 349 12.57 -7.82 -10.21
CA GLY A 349 13.07 -9.00 -10.92
C GLY A 349 14.29 -8.64 -11.76
N ALA A 350 14.21 -7.55 -12.52
CA ALA A 350 15.36 -6.98 -13.22
C ALA A 350 16.48 -6.62 -12.24
N LYS A 351 16.18 -5.95 -11.12
CA LYS A 351 17.14 -5.62 -10.05
C LYS A 351 17.93 -6.84 -9.66
N SER A 352 17.24 -7.92 -9.33
CA SER A 352 17.85 -9.18 -8.90
C SER A 352 18.81 -9.75 -9.95
N LEU A 353 18.42 -9.71 -11.23
CA LEU A 353 19.25 -10.17 -12.35
C LEU A 353 20.47 -9.28 -12.60
N PHE A 354 20.26 -7.96 -12.69
CA PHE A 354 21.34 -7.02 -12.95
C PHE A 354 22.31 -6.92 -11.77
N THR A 355 21.86 -7.04 -10.53
CA THR A 355 22.78 -7.12 -9.38
C THR A 355 23.58 -8.40 -9.37
N ALA A 356 23.10 -9.47 -10.02
CA ALA A 356 23.85 -10.72 -10.14
C ALA A 356 24.93 -10.67 -11.24
N TYR A 357 24.68 -9.98 -12.36
CA TYR A 357 25.60 -9.97 -13.52
C TYR A 357 26.35 -8.65 -13.73
N PHE A 358 25.79 -7.51 -13.32
CA PHE A 358 26.25 -6.15 -13.61
C PHE A 358 26.03 -5.20 -12.40
N ALA A 359 26.48 -5.62 -11.21
CA ALA A 359 26.19 -4.93 -9.95
C ALA A 359 26.54 -3.43 -9.94
N GLU A 360 27.68 -3.05 -10.53
CA GLU A 360 28.16 -1.67 -10.58
C GLU A 360 27.27 -0.75 -11.43
N TYR A 361 26.57 -1.30 -12.43
CA TYR A 361 25.79 -0.52 -13.40
C TYR A 361 24.28 -0.48 -13.09
N TRP A 362 23.81 -1.24 -12.10
CA TRP A 362 22.39 -1.35 -11.80
C TRP A 362 21.72 0.02 -11.53
N LEU A 363 22.40 0.92 -10.80
CA LEU A 363 21.86 2.26 -10.52
C LEU A 363 21.72 3.13 -11.78
N PHE A 364 22.62 2.99 -12.74
CA PHE A 364 22.49 3.67 -14.04
C PHE A 364 21.30 3.14 -14.83
N PHE A 365 21.09 1.82 -14.82
CA PHE A 365 19.93 1.20 -15.46
C PHE A 365 18.61 1.64 -14.80
N LEU A 366 18.58 1.67 -13.47
CA LEU A 366 17.43 2.15 -12.70
C LEU A 366 17.11 3.62 -13.00
N GLY A 367 18.12 4.48 -13.04
CA GLY A 367 17.97 5.89 -13.44
C GLY A 367 17.51 6.06 -14.87
N LEU A 368 18.02 5.24 -15.80
CA LEU A 368 17.60 5.23 -17.20
C LEU A 368 16.13 4.84 -17.33
N ILE A 369 15.69 3.79 -16.63
CA ILE A 369 14.28 3.40 -16.58
C ILE A 369 13.41 4.55 -16.05
N PHE A 370 13.83 5.20 -14.96
CA PHE A 370 13.07 6.29 -14.35
C PHE A 370 12.87 7.49 -15.29
N VAL A 371 13.84 7.77 -16.15
CA VAL A 371 13.76 8.86 -17.13
C VAL A 371 13.02 8.42 -18.39
N LEU A 372 13.46 7.31 -19.01
CA LEU A 372 12.96 6.88 -20.31
C LEU A 372 11.53 6.36 -20.26
N VAL A 373 11.13 5.61 -19.23
CA VAL A 373 9.80 4.99 -19.22
C VAL A 373 8.70 6.04 -19.12
N PRO A 374 8.72 7.04 -18.22
CA PRO A 374 7.72 8.11 -18.22
C PRO A 374 7.75 8.99 -19.49
N LEU A 375 8.91 9.15 -20.13
CA LEU A 375 9.07 9.94 -21.37
C LEU A 375 8.50 9.21 -22.61
N LEU A 376 8.85 7.95 -22.79
CA LEU A 376 8.53 7.17 -23.99
C LEU A 376 7.23 6.36 -23.83
N LEU A 377 6.88 5.98 -22.60
CA LEU A 377 5.73 5.15 -22.24
C LEU A 377 4.93 5.85 -21.12
N PRO A 378 4.23 6.96 -21.40
CA PRO A 378 3.54 7.76 -20.38
C PRO A 378 2.40 7.04 -19.64
N ARG A 379 1.95 5.89 -20.18
CA ARG A 379 0.96 4.98 -19.54
C ARG A 379 1.60 3.71 -18.95
N GLY A 380 2.93 3.63 -18.92
CA GLY A 380 3.68 2.46 -18.48
C GLY A 380 3.40 1.19 -19.28
N ILE A 381 3.75 0.04 -18.70
CA ILE A 381 3.53 -1.29 -19.26
C ILE A 381 2.03 -1.53 -19.55
N MET A 382 1.15 -1.08 -18.66
CA MET A 382 -0.30 -1.27 -18.86
C MET A 382 -0.83 -0.60 -20.13
N GLY A 383 -0.30 0.57 -20.51
CA GLY A 383 -0.68 1.23 -21.76
C GLY A 383 -0.29 0.46 -23.02
N LEU A 384 0.83 -0.26 -23.00
CA LEU A 384 1.25 -1.13 -24.10
C LEU A 384 0.29 -2.31 -24.25
N VAL A 385 -0.06 -2.95 -23.14
CA VAL A 385 -1.01 -4.07 -23.11
C VAL A 385 -2.37 -3.65 -23.68
N GLU A 386 -2.88 -2.49 -23.27
CA GLU A 386 -4.14 -1.94 -23.81
C GLU A 386 -4.07 -1.69 -25.32
N THR A 387 -2.96 -1.13 -25.81
CA THR A 387 -2.77 -0.83 -27.24
C THR A 387 -2.73 -2.10 -28.08
N VAL A 388 -2.01 -3.12 -27.61
CA VAL A 388 -1.91 -4.43 -28.28
C VAL A 388 -3.26 -5.14 -28.30
N LEU A 389 -3.98 -5.18 -27.17
CA LEU A 389 -5.31 -5.78 -27.08
C LEU A 389 -6.35 -5.03 -27.92
N ALA A 390 -6.23 -3.71 -28.07
CA ALA A 390 -7.11 -2.92 -28.91
C ALA A 390 -6.86 -3.16 -30.42
N LYS A 391 -5.60 -3.33 -30.84
CA LYS A 391 -5.25 -3.70 -32.22
C LYS A 391 -5.76 -5.10 -32.58
N GLY A 392 -5.63 -6.08 -31.69
CA GLY A 392 -6.13 -7.45 -31.91
C GLY A 392 -7.65 -7.61 -31.94
N LYS A 393 -8.44 -6.56 -31.62
CA LYS A 393 -9.90 -6.53 -31.81
C LYS A 393 -10.32 -5.86 -33.12
N ARG A 394 -9.39 -5.22 -33.83
CA ARG A 394 -9.63 -4.52 -35.11
C ARG A 394 -9.10 -5.29 -36.32
N ALA A 395 -8.28 -6.31 -36.09
CA ALA A 395 -7.92 -7.35 -37.06
C ALA A 395 -8.84 -8.56 -36.81
#